data_AF-A0A5J5QNN5-F1
#
_entry.id   AF-A0A5J5QNN5-F1
#
_cell.length_a   1.000
_cell.length_b   1.000
_cell.length_c   1.000
_cell.angle_alpha   90.00
_cell.angle_beta   90.00
_cell.angle_gamma   90.00
#
_symmetry.space_group_name_H-M   'P 1'
#
loop_
_entity.id
_entity.type
_entity.pdbx_description
1 polymer ?
#
loop_
_entity_poly.entity_id
_entity_poly.type
_entity_poly.pdbx_seq_one_letter_code
_entity_poly.pdbx_strand_id
1 'polypeptide(L)'
;MCVICRVLISHPQGQSFGSYGEESRIDSELCHLVGGEMREVEIMQEDIDKPEDDSNSNSSSKKGGSSSGKKSGLLEKSQSASGKSISPDHVKKSSQSQTVSEVSTKLSLKGKSPPEKPPINKRNNKILKKSNTGIVSMKKEKGSKLQNGTEDASESWLGNPDLGPFLLKQARDLVSAGDNPQKALELALRAAKSYELCANEIPNLELVVCLHVTAAIYCSLGQYNEAIPLLEQSIEIPLIEEGQEHALAKFAGHMQLGDTYAMLGELENSITCYTTGLEVQKQVLGETDPRVGEICRYLAEAHVQALQFDEAQRLCQMALDIHRENGSSAVLEEAADRRLMGLICETRGDHEAALEHLVLASMSMVANGQEAEVASVDCSIGDAYLSLSRYDEAVFAYQKALTAFKTTKGENHPAIGSVFVRLADLYNRTGKLRESKSYCENALRIYEKPTLGIPPEEIASGLTDVSAIYESMNDLDQAIKLLQKALKIYNDCPGQQSTIAGIEAQIGVMYYMLGNYSESYNSFEGAISKLRACGHRKSAFFGVALNQMGLACVQCYAIHEAVQLFEEAKSILEQECGPYHLDTLGVYSNLAGTYDASGRLR
;
A
#
# COMPACT_ATOMS: atom_id res chain seq x y z
N MET A 1 5.15 8.92 25.14
CA MET A 1 4.49 9.01 23.82
C MET A 1 3.81 7.66 23.59
N CYS A 2 2.52 7.63 23.26
CA CYS A 2 1.77 6.37 23.22
C CYS A 2 2.09 5.57 21.94
N VAL A 3 2.21 4.24 22.04
CA VAL A 3 2.45 3.35 20.87
C VAL A 3 1.32 3.50 19.83
N ILE A 4 0.09 3.74 20.31
CA ILE A 4 -1.11 4.03 19.51
C ILE A 4 -0.86 5.17 18.50
N CYS A 5 -0.09 6.20 18.86
CA CYS A 5 0.22 7.32 17.96
C CYS A 5 1.25 6.98 16.88
N ARG A 6 2.06 5.92 17.03
CA ARG A 6 2.90 5.44 15.92
C ARG A 6 2.08 4.62 14.93
N VAL A 7 1.18 3.74 15.43
CA VAL A 7 0.28 2.94 14.59
C VAL A 7 -0.63 3.85 13.74
N LEU A 8 -1.25 4.87 14.34
CA LEU A 8 -2.20 5.77 13.66
C LEU A 8 -1.59 6.76 12.66
N ILE A 9 -0.26 6.91 12.58
CA ILE A 9 0.40 7.88 11.68
C ILE A 9 1.32 7.20 10.64
N SER A 10 1.84 6.00 10.92
CA SER A 10 2.75 5.30 10.00
C SER A 10 2.07 4.62 8.80
N HIS A 11 0.77 4.30 8.89
CA HIS A 11 0.08 3.51 7.87
C HIS A 11 -1.23 4.14 7.33
N PRO A 12 -1.17 5.30 6.64
CA PRO A 12 -2.28 5.83 5.84
C PRO A 12 -2.21 5.42 4.35
N GLN A 13 -1.27 4.55 3.95
CA GLN A 13 -1.18 4.06 2.57
C GLN A 13 -2.24 2.99 2.31
N GLY A 14 -3.20 3.29 1.43
CA GLY A 14 -4.15 2.32 0.86
C GLY A 14 -3.52 1.37 -0.16
N GLN A 15 -2.35 0.80 0.15
CA GLN A 15 -1.85 -0.41 -0.52
C GLN A 15 -2.48 -1.62 0.17
N SER A 16 -2.85 -2.67 -0.58
CA SER A 16 -3.22 -3.96 0.04
C SER A 16 -2.03 -4.47 0.84
N PHE A 17 -2.28 -4.81 2.11
CA PHE A 17 -1.30 -5.45 3.01
C PHE A 17 -1.11 -6.94 2.64
N GLY A 18 -0.71 -7.23 1.40
CA GLY A 18 -0.52 -8.60 0.95
C GLY A 18 -0.10 -8.77 -0.51
N SER A 19 -0.60 -7.92 -1.43
CA SER A 19 -0.22 -8.06 -2.85
C SER A 19 1.16 -7.45 -3.14
N TYR A 20 2.17 -8.32 -3.17
CA TYR A 20 3.46 -8.08 -3.82
C TYR A 20 3.55 -8.74 -5.21
N GLY A 21 2.41 -9.21 -5.76
CA GLY A 21 2.29 -9.60 -7.17
C GLY A 21 2.14 -8.38 -8.07
N GLU A 22 2.49 -8.52 -9.35
CA GLU A 22 2.37 -7.42 -10.34
C GLU A 22 0.97 -7.33 -10.96
N GLU A 23 0.06 -8.27 -10.65
CA GLU A 23 -1.35 -8.25 -11.05
C GLU A 23 -2.18 -7.49 -10.01
N SER A 24 -3.05 -6.58 -10.46
CA SER A 24 -3.99 -5.93 -9.53
C SER A 24 -5.11 -6.90 -9.16
N ARG A 25 -5.70 -6.70 -7.97
CA ARG A 25 -6.87 -7.46 -7.50
C ARG A 25 -8.05 -7.41 -8.49
N ILE A 26 -8.16 -6.32 -9.24
CA ILE A 26 -9.19 -6.11 -10.27
C ILE A 26 -8.88 -6.95 -11.52
N ASP A 27 -7.61 -7.13 -11.90
CA ASP A 27 -7.21 -7.90 -13.08
C ASP A 27 -7.46 -9.41 -12.90
N SER A 28 -7.20 -9.95 -11.71
CA SER A 28 -7.43 -11.37 -11.39
C SER A 28 -8.93 -11.73 -11.47
N GLU A 29 -9.80 -10.92 -10.87
CA GLU A 29 -11.26 -11.08 -10.96
C GLU A 29 -11.78 -10.89 -12.39
N LEU A 30 -11.19 -9.98 -13.17
CA LEU A 30 -11.49 -9.84 -14.60
C LEU A 30 -11.02 -11.04 -15.42
N CYS A 31 -9.92 -11.72 -15.06
CA CYS A 31 -9.48 -12.95 -15.70
C CYS A 31 -10.48 -14.10 -15.46
N HIS A 32 -11.02 -14.22 -14.24
CA HIS A 32 -12.08 -15.20 -13.94
C HIS A 32 -13.37 -14.94 -14.75
N LEU A 33 -13.76 -13.69 -14.97
CA LEU A 33 -14.92 -13.33 -15.82
C LEU A 33 -14.72 -13.55 -17.33
N VAL A 34 -13.48 -13.73 -17.79
CA VAL A 34 -13.15 -13.78 -19.23
C VAL A 34 -12.87 -15.21 -19.73
N GLY A 35 -12.95 -16.22 -18.85
CA GLY A 35 -12.77 -17.62 -19.24
C GLY A 35 -11.35 -17.91 -19.72
N GLY A 36 -10.35 -17.23 -19.14
CA GLY A 36 -8.95 -17.49 -19.44
C GLY A 36 -8.59 -18.92 -19.05
N GLU A 37 -8.22 -19.75 -20.03
CA GLU A 37 -7.60 -21.04 -19.76
C GLU A 37 -6.37 -20.81 -18.89
N MET A 38 -6.37 -21.34 -17.66
CA MET A 38 -5.10 -21.66 -17.01
C MET A 38 -4.36 -22.57 -17.98
N ARG A 39 -3.20 -22.11 -18.46
CA ARG A 39 -2.29 -23.00 -19.16
C ARG A 39 -1.81 -24.04 -18.15
N GLU A 40 -2.44 -25.20 -18.18
CA GLU A 40 -1.75 -26.42 -17.78
C GLU A 40 -0.43 -26.41 -18.55
N VAL A 41 0.67 -26.19 -17.84
CA VAL A 41 2.00 -26.37 -18.40
C VAL A 41 2.14 -27.87 -18.58
N GLU A 42 1.74 -28.37 -19.75
CA GLU A 42 2.08 -29.70 -20.20
C GLU A 42 3.60 -29.83 -20.03
N ILE A 43 4.01 -30.59 -19.02
CA ILE A 43 5.41 -30.90 -18.79
C ILE A 43 5.79 -31.86 -19.92
N MET A 44 6.20 -31.27 -21.05
CA MET A 44 6.85 -31.99 -22.14
C MET A 44 8.04 -32.72 -21.55
N GLN A 45 7.85 -34.02 -21.35
CA GLN A 45 8.86 -34.88 -20.76
C GLN A 45 9.91 -35.13 -21.83
N GLU A 46 10.92 -34.25 -21.89
CA GLU A 46 12.05 -34.40 -22.80
C GLU A 46 12.72 -35.76 -22.54
N ASP A 47 12.63 -36.65 -23.53
CA ASP A 47 13.32 -37.94 -23.52
C ASP A 47 14.84 -37.67 -23.53
N ILE A 48 15.45 -37.76 -22.34
CA ILE A 48 16.91 -37.67 -22.20
C ILE A 48 17.52 -38.95 -22.78
N ASP A 49 17.93 -38.87 -24.05
CA ASP A 49 18.77 -39.85 -24.73
C ASP A 49 19.94 -40.24 -23.82
N LYS A 50 19.99 -41.53 -23.46
CA LYS A 50 21.17 -42.12 -22.82
C LYS A 50 22.11 -42.61 -23.91
N PRO A 51 23.40 -42.27 -23.87
CA PRO A 51 24.37 -42.85 -24.79
C PRO A 51 24.46 -44.36 -24.56
N GLU A 52 24.49 -45.12 -25.65
CA GLU A 52 24.85 -46.53 -25.61
C GLU A 52 26.33 -46.68 -25.22
N ASP A 53 26.67 -47.71 -24.45
CA ASP A 53 27.83 -48.53 -24.78
C ASP A 53 27.81 -49.93 -24.12
N ASP A 54 28.48 -50.86 -24.78
CA ASP A 54 28.92 -52.21 -24.36
C ASP A 54 27.97 -53.22 -23.67
N SER A 55 27.18 -53.89 -24.52
CA SER A 55 27.37 -55.30 -24.91
C SER A 55 27.63 -56.43 -23.86
N ASN A 56 26.83 -57.50 -23.98
CA ASN A 56 27.09 -58.91 -23.62
C ASN A 56 27.54 -59.31 -22.18
N SER A 57 26.66 -60.00 -21.44
CA SER A 57 26.59 -61.48 -21.54
C SER A 57 25.64 -62.22 -20.55
N ASN A 58 25.05 -63.30 -21.05
CA ASN A 58 24.67 -64.56 -20.37
C ASN A 58 24.09 -64.59 -18.92
N SER A 59 22.77 -64.74 -18.88
CA SER A 59 22.09 -65.98 -18.42
C SER A 59 21.70 -66.24 -16.94
N SER A 60 20.51 -66.85 -16.81
CA SER A 60 20.15 -67.94 -15.86
C SER A 60 19.75 -67.65 -14.38
N SER A 61 18.48 -67.26 -14.22
CA SER A 61 17.47 -68.05 -13.49
C SER A 61 17.33 -68.05 -11.95
N LYS A 62 16.07 -68.30 -11.53
CA LYS A 62 15.58 -68.96 -10.29
C LYS A 62 15.56 -68.22 -8.94
N LYS A 63 14.30 -67.91 -8.56
CA LYS A 63 13.58 -68.31 -7.31
C LYS A 63 14.13 -67.92 -5.92
N GLY A 64 13.26 -67.20 -5.20
CA GLY A 64 13.09 -67.26 -3.74
C GLY A 64 13.94 -66.25 -2.95
N GLY A 65 13.45 -65.61 -1.88
CA GLY A 65 12.11 -65.62 -1.27
C GLY A 65 12.15 -65.88 0.24
N SER A 66 11.39 -65.11 1.02
CA SER A 66 11.26 -65.16 2.50
C SER A 66 12.57 -64.92 3.32
N SER A 67 12.56 -64.31 4.51
CA SER A 67 11.52 -63.55 5.24
C SER A 67 12.11 -62.85 6.48
N SER A 68 11.36 -61.88 7.04
CA SER A 68 11.20 -61.61 8.49
C SER A 68 12.40 -61.33 9.42
N GLY A 69 12.31 -60.26 10.24
CA GLY A 69 13.14 -60.07 11.44
C GLY A 69 13.45 -58.61 11.77
N LYS A 70 12.47 -57.78 12.15
CA LYS A 70 12.10 -57.48 13.56
C LYS A 70 13.27 -57.10 14.50
N LYS A 71 13.20 -55.85 15.00
CA LYS A 71 13.59 -55.41 16.37
C LYS A 71 15.09 -55.42 16.75
N SER A 72 15.58 -54.61 17.70
CA SER A 72 15.06 -53.33 18.26
C SER A 72 16.04 -52.67 19.24
N GLY A 73 16.20 -51.34 19.13
CA GLY A 73 16.20 -50.40 20.26
C GLY A 73 17.45 -50.26 21.15
N LEU A 74 17.37 -49.21 22.00
CA LEU A 74 18.29 -48.82 23.10
C LEU A 74 19.72 -48.39 22.69
N LEU A 75 20.45 -47.57 23.46
CA LEU A 75 20.16 -46.38 24.30
C LEU A 75 21.55 -45.84 24.78
N GLU A 76 21.57 -44.79 25.61
CA GLU A 76 22.73 -44.30 26.40
C GLU A 76 23.80 -43.51 25.59
N LYS A 77 23.91 -42.18 25.76
CA LYS A 77 24.67 -41.43 26.81
C LYS A 77 26.19 -41.51 26.65
N SER A 78 26.87 -40.36 26.57
CA SER A 78 27.52 -39.71 27.74
C SER A 78 28.46 -38.55 27.37
N GLN A 79 28.47 -37.50 28.21
CA GLN A 79 29.62 -36.71 28.73
C GLN A 79 30.72 -36.22 27.74
N SER A 80 31.04 -34.92 27.58
CA SER A 80 31.25 -33.75 28.48
C SER A 80 32.67 -33.57 29.06
N ALA A 81 33.46 -32.64 28.51
CA ALA A 81 34.65 -31.99 29.11
C ALA A 81 34.98 -30.72 28.28
N SER A 82 34.70 -29.50 28.75
CA SER A 82 35.53 -28.66 29.64
C SER A 82 36.83 -28.14 29.00
N GLY A 83 36.84 -26.89 28.53
CA GLY A 83 38.00 -26.26 27.87
C GLY A 83 38.94 -25.51 28.83
N LYS A 84 39.78 -24.63 28.26
CA LYS A 84 40.45 -23.51 28.97
C LYS A 84 40.95 -22.44 28.01
N SER A 85 41.03 -21.20 28.50
CA SER A 85 41.58 -20.02 27.83
C SER A 85 43.09 -19.91 27.99
N ILE A 86 43.76 -19.14 27.11
CA ILE A 86 44.96 -18.34 27.40
C ILE A 86 45.18 -17.28 26.30
N SER A 87 45.51 -16.08 26.76
CA SER A 87 46.13 -14.92 26.07
C SER A 87 47.08 -14.26 27.12
N PRO A 88 47.96 -13.29 26.81
CA PRO A 88 48.21 -12.58 25.54
C PRO A 88 49.71 -12.61 25.13
N ASP A 89 50.17 -11.81 24.14
CA ASP A 89 50.88 -10.52 24.42
C ASP A 89 51.30 -9.72 23.14
N HIS A 90 51.81 -8.50 23.36
CA HIS A 90 52.10 -7.43 22.40
C HIS A 90 53.19 -7.67 21.32
N VAL A 91 53.01 -6.99 20.17
CA VAL A 91 54.11 -6.34 19.41
C VAL A 91 53.69 -4.92 18.99
N LYS A 92 54.58 -3.93 19.17
CA LYS A 92 54.49 -2.57 18.59
C LYS A 92 55.56 -2.36 17.51
N LYS A 93 55.23 -1.66 16.43
CA LYS A 93 56.13 -0.64 15.82
C LYS A 93 55.38 0.30 14.86
N SER A 94 56.04 1.40 14.48
CA SER A 94 55.38 2.64 14.05
C SER A 94 56.21 3.46 13.05
N SER A 95 55.60 3.88 11.93
CA SER A 95 56.04 4.96 11.01
C SER A 95 55.08 5.01 9.81
N GLN A 96 54.73 6.14 9.19
CA GLN A 96 55.08 7.53 9.50
C GLN A 96 53.99 8.50 8.99
N SER A 97 53.97 9.68 9.60
CA SER A 97 53.12 10.83 9.29
C SER A 97 53.30 11.43 7.89
N GLN A 98 52.23 12.01 7.34
CA GLN A 98 52.34 13.33 6.71
C GLN A 98 51.11 14.20 6.99
N THR A 99 51.34 15.36 7.61
CA THR A 99 50.34 16.41 7.87
C THR A 99 50.82 17.69 7.21
N VAL A 100 49.93 18.41 6.52
CA VAL A 100 50.15 19.81 6.11
C VAL A 100 48.89 20.60 6.44
N SER A 101 49.03 21.77 7.05
CA SER A 101 47.93 22.59 7.52
C SER A 101 48.31 24.07 7.58
N GLU A 102 47.87 24.86 6.59
CA GLU A 102 47.84 26.34 6.59
C GLU A 102 46.51 26.73 5.91
N VAL A 103 45.56 27.44 6.53
CA VAL A 103 45.59 28.78 7.19
C VAL A 103 45.52 29.94 6.18
N SER A 104 44.28 30.32 5.88
CA SER A 104 43.77 31.69 5.72
C SER A 104 44.48 32.71 4.80
N THR A 105 43.73 33.23 3.82
CA THR A 105 43.77 34.67 3.53
C THR A 105 42.44 35.20 2.98
N LYS A 106 41.89 36.24 3.60
CA LYS A 106 40.84 37.10 3.00
C LYS A 106 41.52 38.24 2.24
N LEU A 107 40.98 38.62 1.08
CA LEU A 107 41.01 40.01 0.63
C LEU A 107 39.83 40.28 -0.33
N SER A 108 39.43 41.55 -0.44
CA SER A 108 38.20 41.96 -1.11
C SER A 108 38.42 43.19 -1.98
N LEU A 109 37.68 43.30 -3.09
CA LEU A 109 37.56 44.54 -3.86
C LEU A 109 36.11 44.77 -4.30
N LYS A 110 35.56 45.93 -3.90
CA LYS A 110 34.48 46.62 -4.63
C LYS A 110 35.13 47.32 -5.83
N GLY A 111 34.50 47.54 -6.99
CA GLY A 111 33.09 47.42 -7.37
C GLY A 111 32.56 48.76 -7.94
N LYS A 112 31.72 48.76 -8.98
CA LYS A 112 30.98 49.95 -9.47
C LYS A 112 29.84 49.62 -10.46
N SER A 113 28.75 50.36 -10.32
CA SER A 113 27.51 50.46 -11.13
C SER A 113 26.81 51.77 -10.64
N PRO A 114 25.55 52.15 -10.99
CA PRO A 114 24.53 51.65 -11.95
C PRO A 114 24.17 52.80 -12.96
N PRO A 115 22.93 53.10 -13.45
CA PRO A 115 21.58 52.45 -13.46
C PRO A 115 20.92 52.46 -14.89
N GLU A 116 19.59 52.41 -15.20
CA GLU A 116 18.31 52.26 -14.45
C GLU A 116 17.20 51.53 -15.29
N LYS A 117 15.99 52.12 -15.40
CA LYS A 117 14.65 51.58 -15.79
C LYS A 117 13.71 52.76 -16.21
N PRO A 118 12.39 52.60 -16.46
CA PRO A 118 11.61 51.73 -17.38
C PRO A 118 10.54 52.61 -18.16
N PRO A 119 9.21 52.34 -18.33
CA PRO A 119 8.36 51.14 -18.59
C PRO A 119 7.28 51.30 -19.74
N ILE A 120 6.30 50.36 -19.84
CA ILE A 120 4.84 50.50 -20.17
C ILE A 120 4.21 50.08 -21.56
N ASN A 121 3.15 49.23 -21.45
CA ASN A 121 1.92 48.97 -22.25
C ASN A 121 1.84 48.32 -23.68
N LYS A 122 1.01 47.25 -23.74
CA LYS A 122 -0.17 46.96 -24.62
C LYS A 122 -0.27 47.56 -26.06
N ARG A 123 -0.67 46.75 -27.06
CA ARG A 123 -2.08 46.58 -27.56
C ARG A 123 -2.21 45.65 -28.79
N ASN A 124 -3.41 45.12 -29.03
CA ASN A 124 -3.81 44.21 -30.13
C ASN A 124 -3.75 44.83 -31.55
N ASN A 125 -3.54 43.98 -32.57
CA ASN A 125 -4.34 43.78 -33.81
C ASN A 125 -3.63 42.68 -34.65
N LYS A 126 -4.23 41.61 -35.23
CA LYS A 126 -5.55 41.30 -35.83
C LYS A 126 -5.76 41.88 -37.25
N ILE A 127 -6.35 41.06 -38.14
CA ILE A 127 -7.17 41.39 -39.34
C ILE A 127 -6.56 41.35 -40.79
N LEU A 128 -6.98 40.30 -41.54
CA LEU A 128 -7.47 40.23 -42.94
C LEU A 128 -6.58 40.03 -44.21
N LYS A 129 -6.88 38.91 -44.89
CA LYS A 129 -7.29 38.72 -46.32
C LYS A 129 -6.60 39.48 -47.47
N LYS A 130 -6.19 38.71 -48.50
CA LYS A 130 -6.82 38.60 -49.86
C LYS A 130 -6.07 37.54 -50.71
N SER A 131 -6.73 36.52 -51.28
CA SER A 131 -7.38 36.42 -52.62
C SER A 131 -6.42 36.61 -53.81
N ASN A 132 -6.50 35.88 -54.93
CA ASN A 132 -7.74 35.67 -55.70
C ASN A 132 -7.61 34.62 -56.86
N THR A 133 -8.77 34.12 -57.37
CA THR A 133 -9.03 33.52 -58.73
C THR A 133 -8.18 32.33 -59.23
N GLY A 134 -8.71 31.25 -59.82
CA GLY A 134 -10.07 30.90 -60.31
C GLY A 134 -10.13 29.39 -60.64
N ILE A 135 -10.74 28.84 -61.71
CA ILE A 135 -11.78 29.24 -62.69
C ILE A 135 -12.03 28.01 -63.64
N VAL A 136 -13.17 27.74 -64.31
CA VAL A 136 -14.60 27.74 -63.92
C VAL A 136 -15.44 26.98 -65.00
N SER A 137 -16.35 26.05 -64.65
CA SER A 137 -17.65 25.91 -65.38
C SER A 137 -18.63 24.83 -64.88
N MET A 138 -19.91 25.24 -64.74
CA MET A 138 -21.18 24.56 -65.14
C MET A 138 -21.37 23.06 -64.78
N LYS A 139 -22.45 22.59 -64.14
CA LYS A 139 -23.83 23.11 -63.86
C LYS A 139 -24.50 22.16 -62.80
N LYS A 140 -25.78 22.21 -62.38
CA LYS A 140 -26.99 22.93 -62.86
C LYS A 140 -27.94 23.41 -61.72
N GLU A 141 -29.04 22.69 -61.45
CA GLU A 141 -30.24 22.96 -60.62
C GLU A 141 -30.88 21.57 -60.27
N LYS A 142 -31.87 21.36 -59.36
CA LYS A 142 -32.89 22.26 -58.77
C LYS A 142 -33.61 21.65 -57.54
N GLY A 143 -33.90 22.45 -56.50
CA GLY A 143 -34.91 22.18 -55.44
C GLY A 143 -34.52 21.15 -54.37
N SER A 144 -35.07 21.17 -53.15
CA SER A 144 -36.04 22.09 -52.51
C SER A 144 -35.56 22.50 -51.08
N LYS A 145 -36.39 23.22 -50.29
CA LYS A 145 -36.01 23.86 -49.02
C LYS A 145 -36.76 23.27 -47.81
N LEU A 146 -36.05 23.17 -46.68
CA LEU A 146 -36.52 23.03 -45.28
C LEU A 146 -37.48 21.87 -44.95
N GLN A 147 -37.05 21.04 -44.00
CA GLN A 147 -37.58 21.13 -42.63
C GLN A 147 -36.51 20.69 -41.61
N ASN A 148 -36.77 20.93 -40.31
CA ASN A 148 -35.79 20.68 -39.24
C ASN A 148 -35.78 19.19 -38.83
N GLY A 149 -34.63 18.73 -38.37
CA GLY A 149 -34.39 17.37 -37.88
C GLY A 149 -32.90 17.11 -37.86
N THR A 150 -32.23 17.46 -36.75
CA THR A 150 -30.76 17.42 -36.63
C THR A 150 -30.30 16.74 -35.34
N GLU A 151 -31.13 15.84 -34.84
CA GLU A 151 -30.82 14.82 -33.84
C GLU A 151 -31.06 13.44 -34.53
N ASP A 152 -30.78 12.31 -33.88
CA ASP A 152 -30.82 10.90 -34.38
C ASP A 152 -29.67 10.42 -35.32
N ALA A 153 -29.14 11.26 -36.21
CA ALA A 153 -28.21 10.79 -37.26
C ALA A 153 -26.87 10.19 -36.76
N SER A 154 -26.47 10.47 -35.52
CA SER A 154 -25.26 9.94 -34.88
C SER A 154 -25.50 8.70 -34.02
N GLU A 155 -26.73 8.46 -33.54
CA GLU A 155 -27.04 7.37 -32.59
C GLU A 155 -27.42 6.08 -33.33
N SER A 156 -27.93 6.18 -34.56
CA SER A 156 -28.37 5.05 -35.41
C SER A 156 -27.33 3.94 -35.66
N TRP A 157 -26.04 4.16 -35.35
CA TRP A 157 -24.98 3.16 -35.51
C TRP A 157 -24.68 2.38 -34.21
N LEU A 158 -25.18 2.83 -33.05
CA LEU A 158 -24.93 2.17 -31.76
C LEU A 158 -25.76 0.90 -31.55
N GLY A 159 -26.89 0.76 -32.24
CA GLY A 159 -27.72 -0.46 -32.25
C GLY A 159 -27.21 -1.57 -33.17
N ASN A 160 -25.90 -1.62 -33.45
CA ASN A 160 -25.27 -2.75 -34.14
C ASN A 160 -24.68 -3.73 -33.11
N PRO A 161 -25.16 -4.98 -33.01
CA PRO A 161 -24.69 -5.93 -31.99
C PRO A 161 -23.17 -6.16 -31.98
N ASP A 162 -22.52 -6.13 -33.14
CA ASP A 162 -21.07 -6.34 -33.26
C ASP A 162 -20.22 -5.17 -32.70
N LEU A 163 -20.84 -4.00 -32.46
CA LEU A 163 -20.11 -2.79 -32.08
C LEU A 163 -19.69 -2.78 -30.60
N GLY A 164 -20.57 -3.21 -29.69
CA GLY A 164 -20.28 -3.30 -28.25
C GLY A 164 -19.01 -4.12 -27.96
N PRO A 165 -18.93 -5.40 -28.38
CA PRO A 165 -17.76 -6.25 -28.17
C PRO A 165 -16.48 -5.70 -28.81
N PHE A 166 -16.58 -5.09 -30.01
CA PHE A 166 -15.43 -4.48 -30.69
C PHE A 166 -14.87 -3.27 -29.92
N LEU A 167 -15.75 -2.40 -29.41
CA LEU A 167 -15.35 -1.22 -28.64
C LEU A 167 -14.82 -1.62 -27.25
N LEU A 168 -15.46 -2.58 -26.57
CA LEU A 168 -15.02 -3.10 -25.28
C LEU A 168 -13.63 -3.75 -25.39
N LYS A 169 -13.39 -4.53 -26.46
CA LYS A 169 -12.05 -5.06 -26.73
C LYS A 169 -11.03 -3.94 -26.95
N GLN A 170 -11.34 -2.93 -27.77
CA GLN A 170 -10.40 -1.82 -27.99
C GLN A 170 -10.13 -1.00 -26.72
N ALA A 171 -11.11 -0.89 -25.80
CA ALA A 171 -10.89 -0.29 -24.49
C ALA A 171 -9.91 -1.14 -23.65
N ARG A 172 -10.13 -2.46 -23.55
CA ARG A 172 -9.22 -3.40 -22.86
C ARG A 172 -7.81 -3.36 -23.42
N ASP A 173 -7.65 -3.45 -24.75
CA ASP A 173 -6.35 -3.43 -25.43
C ASP A 173 -5.55 -2.14 -25.10
N LEU A 174 -6.23 -1.00 -24.85
CA LEU A 174 -5.58 0.25 -24.43
C LEU A 174 -5.23 0.28 -22.93
N VAL A 175 -6.10 -0.26 -22.07
CA VAL A 175 -5.81 -0.40 -20.63
C VAL A 175 -4.60 -1.31 -20.41
N SER A 176 -4.56 -2.47 -21.05
CA SER A 176 -3.42 -3.41 -20.98
C SER A 176 -2.12 -2.85 -21.56
N ALA A 177 -2.19 -1.85 -22.44
CA ALA A 177 -1.03 -1.13 -22.95
C ALA A 177 -0.59 0.05 -22.05
N GLY A 178 -1.36 0.39 -21.01
CA GLY A 178 -1.18 1.59 -20.19
C GLY A 178 -1.41 2.91 -20.94
N ASP A 179 -2.05 2.86 -22.12
CA ASP A 179 -1.92 3.88 -23.15
C ASP A 179 -3.23 4.67 -23.32
N ASN A 180 -3.22 5.94 -22.88
CA ASN A 180 -4.33 6.91 -23.03
C ASN A 180 -5.65 6.45 -22.37
N PRO A 181 -5.75 6.41 -21.03
CA PRO A 181 -6.92 5.92 -20.31
C PRO A 181 -8.21 6.72 -20.57
N GLN A 182 -8.12 8.01 -20.91
CA GLN A 182 -9.29 8.80 -21.31
C GLN A 182 -9.90 8.32 -22.64
N LYS A 183 -9.08 7.81 -23.57
CA LYS A 183 -9.57 7.17 -24.80
C LYS A 183 -10.15 5.79 -24.52
N ALA A 184 -9.54 5.00 -23.62
CA ALA A 184 -10.11 3.73 -23.17
C ALA A 184 -11.51 3.95 -22.55
N LEU A 185 -11.66 4.98 -21.71
CA LEU A 185 -12.94 5.38 -21.12
C LEU A 185 -13.98 5.76 -22.18
N GLU A 186 -13.63 6.58 -23.18
CA GLU A 186 -14.56 6.95 -24.27
C GLU A 186 -15.09 5.70 -25.00
N LEU A 187 -14.21 4.72 -25.25
CA LEU A 187 -14.56 3.48 -25.92
C LEU A 187 -15.43 2.56 -25.04
N ALA A 188 -15.11 2.46 -23.74
CA ALA A 188 -15.88 1.67 -22.78
C ALA A 188 -17.30 2.22 -22.58
N LEU A 189 -17.45 3.55 -22.39
CA LEU A 189 -18.76 4.20 -22.30
C LEU A 189 -19.59 4.04 -23.58
N ARG A 190 -18.94 4.06 -24.76
CA ARG A 190 -19.61 3.82 -26.05
C ARG A 190 -19.98 2.34 -26.26
N ALA A 191 -19.20 1.41 -25.71
CA ALA A 191 -19.55 0.00 -25.67
C ALA A 191 -20.77 -0.24 -24.77
N ALA A 192 -20.77 0.31 -23.54
CA ALA A 192 -21.88 0.22 -22.59
C ALA A 192 -23.19 0.72 -23.22
N LYS A 193 -23.21 1.93 -23.81
CA LYS A 193 -24.40 2.45 -24.50
C LYS A 193 -24.83 1.59 -25.70
N SER A 194 -23.91 0.89 -26.37
CA SER A 194 -24.25 -0.05 -27.44
C SER A 194 -24.92 -1.32 -26.89
N TYR A 195 -24.42 -1.87 -25.77
CA TYR A 195 -25.03 -3.01 -25.09
C TYR A 195 -26.40 -2.66 -24.45
N GLU A 196 -26.57 -1.45 -23.89
CA GLU A 196 -27.86 -0.95 -23.39
C GLU A 196 -28.90 -0.84 -24.51
N LEU A 197 -28.53 -0.29 -25.67
CA LEU A 197 -29.42 -0.19 -26.83
C LEU A 197 -29.73 -1.54 -27.50
N CYS A 198 -28.94 -2.58 -27.21
CA CYS A 198 -29.17 -3.95 -27.66
C CYS A 198 -29.77 -4.86 -26.56
N ALA A 199 -30.06 -4.32 -25.37
CA ALA A 199 -30.62 -5.10 -24.27
C ALA A 199 -32.09 -5.45 -24.51
N ASN A 200 -32.45 -6.69 -24.18
CA ASN A 200 -33.83 -7.17 -24.13
C ASN A 200 -34.29 -7.29 -22.67
N GLU A 201 -35.48 -7.85 -22.41
CA GLU A 201 -35.99 -8.14 -21.06
C GLU A 201 -35.22 -9.25 -20.30
N ILE A 202 -34.00 -9.59 -20.72
CA ILE A 202 -33.14 -10.65 -20.18
C ILE A 202 -31.84 -9.99 -19.66
N PRO A 203 -31.34 -10.35 -18.46
CA PRO A 203 -30.06 -9.87 -17.95
C PRO A 203 -28.91 -10.05 -18.94
N ASN A 204 -28.18 -8.96 -19.20
CA ASN A 204 -27.11 -8.94 -20.20
C ASN A 204 -25.73 -8.93 -19.50
N LEU A 205 -25.10 -10.11 -19.37
CA LEU A 205 -23.78 -10.22 -18.74
C LEU A 205 -22.68 -9.44 -19.48
N GLU A 206 -22.77 -9.28 -20.80
CA GLU A 206 -21.81 -8.47 -21.55
C GLU A 206 -21.87 -6.98 -21.14
N LEU A 207 -23.07 -6.46 -20.81
CA LEU A 207 -23.22 -5.13 -20.23
C LEU A 207 -22.57 -5.05 -18.84
N VAL A 208 -22.78 -6.06 -17.98
CA VAL A 208 -22.16 -6.13 -16.63
C VAL A 208 -20.64 -6.13 -16.71
N VAL A 209 -20.09 -6.96 -17.60
CA VAL A 209 -18.64 -7.01 -17.89
C VAL A 209 -18.12 -5.69 -18.48
N CYS A 210 -18.92 -4.98 -19.28
CA CYS A 210 -18.60 -3.65 -19.76
C CYS A 210 -18.64 -2.58 -18.65
N LEU A 211 -19.58 -2.67 -17.71
CA LEU A 211 -19.67 -1.78 -16.54
C LEU A 211 -18.46 -1.97 -15.62
N HIS A 212 -18.06 -3.21 -15.32
CA HIS A 212 -16.85 -3.52 -14.54
C HIS A 212 -15.59 -2.90 -15.18
N VAL A 213 -15.39 -3.08 -16.49
CA VAL A 213 -14.24 -2.47 -17.21
C VAL A 213 -14.31 -0.94 -17.17
N THR A 214 -15.50 -0.34 -17.30
CA THR A 214 -15.67 1.11 -17.25
C THR A 214 -15.38 1.66 -15.84
N ALA A 215 -15.85 0.98 -14.80
CA ALA A 215 -15.58 1.30 -13.41
C ALA A 215 -14.09 1.18 -13.06
N ALA A 216 -13.42 0.11 -13.49
CA ALA A 216 -11.98 -0.07 -13.34
C ALA A 216 -11.18 1.08 -13.97
N ILE A 217 -11.57 1.54 -15.17
CA ILE A 217 -10.95 2.71 -15.82
C ILE A 217 -11.19 3.99 -15.01
N TYR A 218 -12.41 4.23 -14.52
CA TYR A 218 -12.68 5.38 -13.63
C TYR A 218 -11.87 5.33 -12.33
N CYS A 219 -11.70 4.15 -11.72
CA CYS A 219 -10.84 3.96 -10.55
C CYS A 219 -9.36 4.25 -10.87
N SER A 220 -8.85 3.81 -12.03
CA SER A 220 -7.49 4.14 -12.50
C SER A 220 -7.26 5.65 -12.72
N LEU A 221 -8.33 6.40 -12.96
CA LEU A 221 -8.35 7.86 -13.12
C LEU A 221 -8.59 8.60 -11.78
N GLY A 222 -8.76 7.89 -10.66
CA GLY A 222 -9.11 8.46 -9.36
C GLY A 222 -10.54 9.00 -9.27
N GLN A 223 -11.42 8.60 -10.18
CA GLN A 223 -12.80 9.09 -10.33
C GLN A 223 -13.82 8.14 -9.68
N TYR A 224 -13.53 7.67 -8.46
CA TYR A 224 -14.32 6.63 -7.76
C TYR A 224 -15.84 6.92 -7.68
N ASN A 225 -16.23 8.19 -7.53
CA ASN A 225 -17.64 8.62 -7.50
C ASN A 225 -18.40 8.34 -8.81
N GLU A 226 -17.71 8.24 -9.95
CA GLU A 226 -18.30 7.86 -11.25
C GLU A 226 -18.29 6.32 -11.45
N ALA A 227 -17.43 5.60 -10.71
CA ALA A 227 -17.35 4.15 -10.74
C ALA A 227 -18.46 3.47 -9.91
N ILE A 228 -18.75 4.00 -8.71
CA ILE A 228 -19.78 3.47 -7.79
C ILE A 228 -21.13 3.20 -8.48
N PRO A 229 -21.79 4.16 -9.16
CA PRO A 229 -23.12 3.90 -9.74
C PRO A 229 -23.11 2.85 -10.87
N LEU A 230 -21.99 2.68 -11.57
CA LEU A 230 -21.82 1.63 -12.58
C LEU A 230 -21.69 0.25 -11.92
N LEU A 231 -21.05 0.20 -10.76
CA LEU A 231 -20.89 -1.03 -9.97
C LEU A 231 -22.18 -1.41 -9.25
N GLU A 232 -22.92 -0.44 -8.70
CA GLU A 232 -24.30 -0.64 -8.20
C GLU A 232 -25.19 -1.23 -9.30
N GLN A 233 -25.21 -0.62 -10.51
CA GLN A 233 -25.91 -1.15 -11.68
C GLN A 233 -25.44 -2.55 -12.09
N SER A 234 -24.13 -2.82 -12.02
CA SER A 234 -23.56 -4.14 -12.37
C SER A 234 -23.96 -5.26 -11.40
N ILE A 235 -24.26 -4.91 -10.15
CA ILE A 235 -24.74 -5.84 -9.11
C ILE A 235 -26.25 -6.08 -9.25
N GLU A 236 -27.04 -5.11 -9.73
CA GLU A 236 -28.49 -5.28 -9.90
C GLU A 236 -28.87 -6.19 -11.08
N ILE A 237 -28.12 -6.17 -12.18
CA ILE A 237 -28.46 -6.91 -13.41
C ILE A 237 -28.47 -8.44 -13.22
N PRO A 238 -27.46 -9.11 -12.60
CA PRO A 238 -27.40 -10.57 -12.60
C PRO A 238 -28.32 -11.22 -11.55
N LEU A 239 -29.14 -12.16 -12.00
CA LEU A 239 -30.01 -12.98 -11.18
C LEU A 239 -29.33 -14.32 -10.83
N ILE A 240 -29.02 -14.53 -9.54
CA ILE A 240 -28.33 -15.74 -9.02
C ILE A 240 -29.06 -17.03 -9.42
N GLU A 241 -30.40 -16.98 -9.54
CA GLU A 241 -31.23 -18.14 -9.89
C GLU A 241 -31.05 -18.63 -11.34
N GLU A 242 -30.49 -17.81 -12.24
CA GLU A 242 -30.33 -18.16 -13.66
C GLU A 242 -29.05 -18.96 -13.95
N GLY A 243 -28.04 -18.90 -13.07
CA GLY A 243 -26.87 -19.77 -13.17
C GLY A 243 -25.59 -19.24 -12.50
N GLN A 244 -24.56 -20.09 -12.52
CA GLN A 244 -23.25 -19.79 -11.92
C GLN A 244 -22.59 -18.54 -12.52
N GLU A 245 -22.73 -18.29 -13.82
CA GLU A 245 -22.18 -17.10 -14.49
C GLU A 245 -22.83 -15.80 -13.97
N HIS A 246 -24.14 -15.81 -13.72
CA HIS A 246 -24.85 -14.65 -13.16
C HIS A 246 -24.41 -14.39 -11.72
N ALA A 247 -24.23 -15.44 -10.93
CA ALA A 247 -23.76 -15.31 -9.56
C ALA A 247 -22.29 -14.84 -9.49
N LEU A 248 -21.40 -15.35 -10.36
CA LEU A 248 -20.02 -14.88 -10.48
C LEU A 248 -19.95 -13.41 -10.92
N ALA A 249 -20.78 -13.00 -11.87
CA ALA A 249 -20.87 -11.60 -12.30
C ALA A 249 -21.30 -10.67 -11.14
N LYS A 250 -22.32 -11.08 -10.37
CA LYS A 250 -22.78 -10.34 -9.19
C LYS A 250 -21.70 -10.27 -8.10
N PHE A 251 -21.05 -11.40 -7.82
CA PHE A 251 -19.94 -11.50 -6.88
C PHE A 251 -18.80 -10.53 -7.26
N ALA A 252 -18.33 -10.56 -8.50
CA ALA A 252 -17.26 -9.67 -8.96
C ALA A 252 -17.63 -8.19 -8.88
N GLY A 253 -18.90 -7.83 -9.12
CA GLY A 253 -19.42 -6.48 -8.90
C GLY A 253 -19.33 -6.05 -7.43
N HIS A 254 -19.74 -6.92 -6.50
CA HIS A 254 -19.58 -6.69 -5.06
C HIS A 254 -18.10 -6.54 -4.65
N MET A 255 -17.19 -7.34 -5.22
CA MET A 255 -15.75 -7.22 -4.94
C MET A 255 -15.18 -5.88 -5.42
N GLN A 256 -15.45 -5.49 -6.67
CA GLN A 256 -14.97 -4.22 -7.23
C GLN A 256 -15.58 -2.99 -6.53
N LEU A 257 -16.84 -3.08 -6.08
CA LEU A 257 -17.47 -2.04 -5.27
C LEU A 257 -16.82 -1.94 -3.88
N GLY A 258 -16.51 -3.09 -3.26
CA GLY A 258 -15.75 -3.15 -2.01
C GLY A 258 -14.36 -2.53 -2.13
N ASP A 259 -13.63 -2.82 -3.21
CA ASP A 259 -12.33 -2.19 -3.52
C ASP A 259 -12.46 -0.68 -3.73
N THR A 260 -13.52 -0.24 -4.43
CA THR A 260 -13.78 1.19 -4.68
C THR A 260 -14.04 1.95 -3.39
N TYR A 261 -14.82 1.37 -2.45
CA TYR A 261 -15.00 1.93 -1.12
C TYR A 261 -13.72 1.89 -0.27
N ALA A 262 -12.89 0.84 -0.37
CA ALA A 262 -11.60 0.79 0.32
C ALA A 262 -10.66 1.90 -0.15
N MET A 263 -10.58 2.16 -1.47
CA MET A 263 -9.79 3.26 -2.05
C MET A 263 -10.29 4.65 -1.65
N LEU A 264 -11.58 4.80 -1.32
CA LEU A 264 -12.16 6.01 -0.74
C LEU A 264 -11.97 6.13 0.79
N GLY A 265 -11.55 5.05 1.47
CA GLY A 265 -11.49 4.97 2.93
C GLY A 265 -12.83 4.71 3.62
N GLU A 266 -13.87 4.34 2.87
CA GLU A 266 -15.21 4.01 3.38
C GLU A 266 -15.28 2.54 3.83
N LEU A 267 -14.50 2.21 4.87
CA LEU A 267 -14.26 0.83 5.30
C LEU A 267 -15.53 0.07 5.69
N GLU A 268 -16.56 0.74 6.26
CA GLU A 268 -17.85 0.11 6.59
C GLU A 268 -18.62 -0.35 5.33
N ASN A 269 -18.60 0.47 4.27
CA ASN A 269 -19.20 0.13 2.98
C ASN A 269 -18.40 -0.99 2.28
N SER A 270 -17.07 -0.92 2.37
CA SER A 270 -16.16 -1.95 1.84
C SER A 270 -16.39 -3.32 2.49
N ILE A 271 -16.41 -3.39 3.81
CA ILE A 271 -16.74 -4.60 4.61
C ILE A 271 -18.12 -5.15 4.23
N THR A 272 -19.13 -4.29 4.08
CA THR A 272 -20.48 -4.70 3.68
C THR A 272 -20.50 -5.35 2.29
N CYS A 273 -19.76 -4.78 1.32
CA CYS A 273 -19.66 -5.31 -0.03
C CYS A 273 -18.94 -6.67 -0.07
N TYR A 274 -17.80 -6.82 0.63
CA TYR A 274 -17.12 -8.12 0.70
C TYR A 274 -17.94 -9.18 1.46
N THR A 275 -18.72 -8.78 2.47
CA THR A 275 -19.62 -9.70 3.20
C THR A 275 -20.72 -10.24 2.26
N THR A 276 -21.35 -9.37 1.48
CA THR A 276 -22.35 -9.79 0.48
C THR A 276 -21.75 -10.60 -0.67
N GLY A 277 -20.52 -10.28 -1.11
CA GLY A 277 -19.76 -11.12 -2.04
C GLY A 277 -19.48 -12.52 -1.50
N LEU A 278 -19.04 -12.62 -0.24
CA LEU A 278 -18.80 -13.89 0.46
C LEU A 278 -20.08 -14.74 0.57
N GLU A 279 -21.22 -14.13 0.86
CA GLU A 279 -22.53 -14.82 0.90
C GLU A 279 -22.93 -15.39 -0.47
N VAL A 280 -22.79 -14.62 -1.55
CA VAL A 280 -23.04 -15.10 -2.93
C VAL A 280 -22.10 -16.26 -3.28
N GLN A 281 -20.81 -16.12 -3.00
CA GLN A 281 -19.81 -17.15 -3.33
C GLN A 281 -20.07 -18.46 -2.58
N LYS A 282 -20.42 -18.38 -1.29
CA LYS A 282 -20.82 -19.54 -0.46
C LYS A 282 -22.10 -20.21 -0.95
N GLN A 283 -23.09 -19.44 -1.39
CA GLN A 283 -24.35 -19.99 -1.92
C GLN A 283 -24.13 -20.86 -3.18
N VAL A 284 -23.13 -20.52 -3.99
CA VAL A 284 -22.90 -21.13 -5.32
C VAL A 284 -21.88 -22.27 -5.26
N LEU A 285 -20.81 -22.10 -4.48
CA LEU A 285 -19.69 -23.05 -4.42
C LEU A 285 -19.72 -23.95 -3.17
N GLY A 286 -20.41 -23.52 -2.11
CA GLY A 286 -20.40 -24.15 -0.80
C GLY A 286 -19.25 -23.68 0.10
N GLU A 287 -19.43 -23.86 1.41
CA GLU A 287 -18.56 -23.32 2.48
C GLU A 287 -17.07 -23.74 2.43
N THR A 288 -16.70 -24.73 1.63
CA THR A 288 -15.37 -25.39 1.64
C THR A 288 -14.59 -25.24 0.32
N ASP A 289 -15.12 -24.50 -0.66
CA ASP A 289 -14.37 -24.21 -1.88
C ASP A 289 -13.19 -23.25 -1.58
N PRO A 290 -11.98 -23.45 -2.15
CA PRO A 290 -10.83 -22.57 -1.94
C PRO A 290 -11.17 -21.08 -2.11
N ARG A 291 -11.98 -20.72 -3.09
CA ARG A 291 -12.33 -19.32 -3.37
C ARG A 291 -13.09 -18.67 -2.23
N VAL A 292 -13.82 -19.43 -1.42
CA VAL A 292 -14.47 -18.91 -0.19
C VAL A 292 -13.41 -18.54 0.86
N GLY A 293 -12.29 -19.28 0.92
CA GLY A 293 -11.13 -18.94 1.73
C GLY A 293 -10.48 -17.62 1.29
N GLU A 294 -10.28 -17.42 -0.01
CA GLU A 294 -9.77 -16.16 -0.58
C GLU A 294 -10.64 -14.95 -0.19
N ILE A 295 -11.97 -15.07 -0.25
CA ILE A 295 -12.87 -13.96 0.15
C ILE A 295 -12.87 -13.76 1.67
N CYS A 296 -12.74 -14.84 2.46
CA CYS A 296 -12.50 -14.71 3.89
C CYS A 296 -11.18 -13.98 4.21
N ARG A 297 -10.11 -14.20 3.43
CA ARG A 297 -8.85 -13.43 3.53
C ARG A 297 -9.07 -11.96 3.18
N TYR A 298 -9.74 -11.64 2.07
CA TYR A 298 -10.03 -10.25 1.69
C TYR A 298 -10.91 -9.49 2.71
N LEU A 299 -11.94 -10.15 3.25
CA LEU A 299 -12.78 -9.55 4.29
C LEU A 299 -11.96 -9.35 5.59
N ALA A 300 -11.07 -10.29 5.93
CA ALA A 300 -10.12 -10.11 7.03
C ALA A 300 -9.15 -8.93 6.82
N GLU A 301 -8.60 -8.74 5.62
CA GLU A 301 -7.78 -7.56 5.27
C GLU A 301 -8.55 -6.25 5.52
N ALA A 302 -9.84 -6.19 5.13
CA ALA A 302 -10.70 -5.03 5.38
C ALA A 302 -10.96 -4.78 6.88
N HIS A 303 -11.18 -5.85 7.67
CA HIS A 303 -11.30 -5.73 9.12
C HIS A 303 -9.97 -5.35 9.82
N VAL A 304 -8.80 -5.71 9.29
CA VAL A 304 -7.50 -5.18 9.76
C VAL A 304 -7.41 -3.68 9.51
N GLN A 305 -7.79 -3.19 8.32
CA GLN A 305 -7.83 -1.75 8.02
C GLN A 305 -8.80 -1.00 8.93
N ALA A 306 -9.93 -1.62 9.29
CA ALA A 306 -10.90 -1.09 10.25
C ALA A 306 -10.49 -1.24 11.73
N LEU A 307 -9.30 -1.80 12.03
CA LEU A 307 -8.79 -2.10 13.38
C LEU A 307 -9.67 -3.10 14.18
N GLN A 308 -10.49 -3.89 13.49
CA GLN A 308 -11.43 -4.86 14.05
C GLN A 308 -10.77 -6.25 14.18
N PHE A 309 -9.66 -6.32 14.93
CA PHE A 309 -8.76 -7.47 14.96
C PHE A 309 -9.40 -8.81 15.37
N ASP A 310 -10.42 -8.82 16.23
CA ASP A 310 -11.16 -10.04 16.62
C ASP A 310 -12.05 -10.61 15.49
N GLU A 311 -12.49 -9.75 14.56
CA GLU A 311 -13.24 -10.16 13.36
C GLU A 311 -12.25 -10.66 12.30
N ALA A 312 -11.21 -9.88 12.02
CA ALA A 312 -10.13 -10.23 11.10
C ALA A 312 -9.48 -11.58 11.45
N GLN A 313 -9.17 -11.83 12.73
CA GLN A 313 -8.55 -13.09 13.14
C GLN A 313 -9.45 -14.29 12.86
N ARG A 314 -10.77 -14.18 13.08
CA ARG A 314 -11.70 -15.30 12.85
C ARG A 314 -11.83 -15.62 11.37
N LEU A 315 -11.93 -14.59 10.53
CA LEU A 315 -12.05 -14.74 9.08
C LEU A 315 -10.75 -15.26 8.45
N CYS A 316 -9.60 -14.77 8.90
CA CYS A 316 -8.29 -15.30 8.48
C CYS A 316 -8.09 -16.75 8.96
N GLN A 317 -8.59 -17.12 10.14
CA GLN A 317 -8.61 -18.52 10.60
C GLN A 317 -9.51 -19.40 9.72
N MET A 318 -10.69 -18.90 9.30
CA MET A 318 -11.56 -19.62 8.35
C MET A 318 -10.88 -19.84 6.99
N ALA A 319 -10.16 -18.84 6.47
CA ALA A 319 -9.37 -18.98 5.25
C ALA A 319 -8.28 -20.07 5.40
N LEU A 320 -7.49 -20.00 6.48
CA LEU A 320 -6.45 -20.98 6.80
C LEU A 320 -6.99 -22.42 6.85
N ASP A 321 -8.17 -22.62 7.42
CA ASP A 321 -8.75 -23.95 7.57
C ASP A 321 -9.34 -24.46 6.23
N ILE A 322 -10.01 -23.60 5.45
CA ILE A 322 -10.49 -23.93 4.09
C ILE A 322 -9.32 -24.31 3.17
N HIS A 323 -8.26 -23.51 3.10
CA HIS A 323 -7.12 -23.79 2.24
C HIS A 323 -6.33 -25.04 2.70
N ARG A 324 -6.24 -25.29 4.01
CA ARG A 324 -5.61 -26.51 4.54
C ARG A 324 -6.40 -27.77 4.20
N GLU A 325 -7.74 -27.74 4.26
CA GLU A 325 -8.57 -28.89 3.91
C GLU A 325 -8.52 -29.22 2.41
N ASN A 326 -8.33 -28.22 1.55
CA ASN A 326 -8.16 -28.41 0.10
C ASN A 326 -6.73 -28.83 -0.34
N GLY A 327 -5.74 -28.76 0.56
CA GLY A 327 -4.43 -29.37 0.37
C GLY A 327 -3.61 -28.76 -0.78
N SER A 328 -3.03 -29.62 -1.63
CA SER A 328 -1.98 -29.25 -2.59
C SER A 328 -2.34 -28.12 -3.57
N SER A 329 -3.63 -27.89 -3.84
CA SER A 329 -4.07 -26.83 -4.76
C SER A 329 -4.08 -25.43 -4.14
N ALA A 330 -3.98 -25.31 -2.81
CA ALA A 330 -4.13 -24.05 -2.08
C ALA A 330 -2.89 -23.69 -1.22
N VAL A 331 -1.73 -24.24 -1.54
CA VAL A 331 -0.48 -24.09 -0.76
C VAL A 331 0.08 -22.66 -0.80
N LEU A 332 -0.19 -21.93 -1.89
CA LEU A 332 0.11 -20.49 -2.01
C LEU A 332 -0.87 -19.64 -1.20
N GLU A 333 -2.17 -19.95 -1.24
CA GLU A 333 -3.16 -19.24 -0.43
C GLU A 333 -3.00 -19.48 1.07
N GLU A 334 -2.70 -20.71 1.52
CA GLU A 334 -2.34 -20.97 2.92
C GLU A 334 -0.99 -20.28 3.30
N ALA A 335 -0.20 -19.79 2.35
CA ALA A 335 0.93 -18.90 2.63
C ALA A 335 0.47 -17.43 2.73
N ALA A 336 -0.40 -16.97 1.83
CA ALA A 336 -0.99 -15.63 1.87
C ALA A 336 -1.76 -15.39 3.18
N ASP A 337 -2.63 -16.33 3.58
CA ASP A 337 -3.35 -16.32 4.84
C ASP A 337 -2.41 -16.24 6.04
N ARG A 338 -1.33 -17.04 6.05
CA ARG A 338 -0.35 -17.03 7.15
C ARG A 338 0.38 -15.69 7.25
N ARG A 339 0.64 -14.97 6.15
CA ARG A 339 1.17 -13.60 6.21
C ARG A 339 0.19 -12.66 6.91
N LEU A 340 -1.10 -12.75 6.57
CA LEU A 340 -2.16 -11.95 7.19
C LEU A 340 -2.35 -12.29 8.68
N MET A 341 -2.38 -13.58 9.04
CA MET A 341 -2.44 -14.01 10.44
C MET A 341 -1.20 -13.54 11.22
N GLY A 342 -0.02 -13.55 10.58
CA GLY A 342 1.20 -12.98 11.13
C GLY A 342 1.06 -11.50 11.50
N LEU A 343 0.51 -10.68 10.59
CA LEU A 343 0.21 -9.27 10.80
C LEU A 343 -0.86 -9.04 11.89
N ILE A 344 -1.89 -9.89 11.94
CA ILE A 344 -2.93 -9.83 12.99
C ILE A 344 -2.33 -10.16 14.37
N CYS A 345 -1.49 -11.18 14.46
CA CYS A 345 -0.77 -11.49 15.70
C CYS A 345 0.20 -10.37 16.11
N GLU A 346 0.96 -9.78 15.16
CA GLU A 346 1.87 -8.67 15.44
C GLU A 346 1.13 -7.44 15.99
N THR A 347 0.03 -7.04 15.34
CA THR A 347 -0.79 -5.87 15.75
C THR A 347 -1.50 -6.09 17.09
N ARG A 348 -1.81 -7.34 17.46
CA ARG A 348 -2.27 -7.73 18.81
C ARG A 348 -1.15 -7.84 19.85
N GLY A 349 0.13 -7.80 19.44
CA GLY A 349 1.30 -7.94 20.32
C GLY A 349 1.72 -9.38 20.61
N ASP A 350 1.12 -10.38 19.95
CA ASP A 350 1.56 -11.78 20.02
C ASP A 350 2.67 -12.05 19.01
N HIS A 351 3.87 -11.59 19.35
CA HIS A 351 5.04 -11.69 18.48
C HIS A 351 5.57 -13.13 18.34
N GLU A 352 5.18 -14.08 19.22
CA GLU A 352 5.55 -15.49 19.08
C GLU A 352 4.66 -16.19 18.05
N ALA A 353 3.34 -16.03 18.13
CA ALA A 353 2.42 -16.54 17.11
C ALA A 353 2.67 -15.87 15.74
N ALA A 354 2.94 -14.56 15.72
CA ALA A 354 3.28 -13.85 14.49
C ALA A 354 4.50 -14.47 13.79
N LEU A 355 5.56 -14.75 14.56
CA LEU A 355 6.77 -15.39 14.06
C LEU A 355 6.51 -16.81 13.52
N GLU A 356 5.70 -17.63 14.21
CA GLU A 356 5.35 -18.98 13.74
C GLU A 356 4.62 -18.94 12.38
N HIS A 357 3.58 -18.11 12.26
CA HIS A 357 2.83 -17.96 11.02
C HIS A 357 3.72 -17.45 9.87
N LEU A 358 4.55 -16.43 10.11
CA LEU A 358 5.45 -15.86 9.09
C LEU A 358 6.56 -16.83 8.65
N VAL A 359 7.13 -17.62 9.57
CA VAL A 359 8.13 -18.66 9.22
C VAL A 359 7.49 -19.77 8.39
N LEU A 360 6.28 -20.21 8.74
CA LEU A 360 5.54 -21.21 7.96
C LEU A 360 5.15 -20.68 6.57
N ALA A 361 4.77 -19.40 6.44
CA ALA A 361 4.55 -18.76 5.14
C ALA A 361 5.83 -18.72 4.29
N SER A 362 6.95 -18.26 4.87
CA SER A 362 8.26 -18.21 4.22
C SER A 362 8.71 -19.59 3.74
N MET A 363 8.52 -20.64 4.54
CA MET A 363 8.80 -22.03 4.15
C MET A 363 7.93 -22.51 2.97
N SER A 364 6.63 -22.17 2.96
CA SER A 364 5.73 -22.52 1.85
C SER A 364 6.12 -21.81 0.56
N MET A 365 6.38 -20.50 0.62
CA MET A 365 6.74 -19.69 -0.55
C MET A 365 8.08 -20.12 -1.17
N VAL A 366 9.09 -20.46 -0.35
CA VAL A 366 10.35 -21.06 -0.85
C VAL A 366 10.10 -22.41 -1.52
N ALA A 367 9.27 -23.28 -0.95
CA ALA A 367 8.97 -24.59 -1.53
C ALA A 367 8.25 -24.51 -2.90
N ASN A 368 7.58 -23.39 -3.19
CA ASN A 368 6.91 -23.12 -4.47
C ASN A 368 7.69 -22.14 -5.38
N GLY A 369 8.94 -21.80 -5.04
CA GLY A 369 9.83 -21.00 -5.89
C GLY A 369 9.63 -19.48 -5.84
N GLN A 370 8.78 -18.94 -4.96
CA GLN A 370 8.56 -17.50 -4.77
C GLN A 370 9.70 -16.81 -3.99
N GLU A 371 10.96 -17.19 -4.23
CA GLU A 371 12.14 -16.66 -3.50
C GLU A 371 12.26 -15.12 -3.56
N ALA A 372 11.74 -14.50 -4.63
CA ALA A 372 11.73 -13.05 -4.79
C ALA A 372 10.77 -12.33 -3.83
N GLU A 373 9.63 -12.95 -3.51
CA GLU A 373 8.63 -12.41 -2.58
C GLU A 373 8.94 -12.74 -1.12
N VAL A 374 9.60 -13.88 -0.86
CA VAL A 374 10.07 -14.29 0.47
C VAL A 374 10.89 -13.19 1.17
N ALA A 375 11.54 -12.30 0.40
CA ALA A 375 12.25 -11.13 0.90
C ALA A 375 11.39 -10.14 1.71
N SER A 376 10.09 -9.99 1.41
CA SER A 376 9.19 -9.16 2.23
C SER A 376 8.78 -9.88 3.52
N VAL A 377 8.51 -11.19 3.45
CA VAL A 377 8.23 -12.03 4.63
C VAL A 377 9.42 -12.09 5.58
N ASP A 378 10.65 -12.16 5.05
CA ASP A 378 11.89 -12.07 5.84
C ASP A 378 12.03 -10.74 6.59
N CYS A 379 11.47 -9.63 6.06
CA CYS A 379 11.40 -8.37 6.81
C CYS A 379 10.49 -8.53 8.03
N SER A 380 9.26 -9.01 7.84
CA SER A 380 8.29 -9.21 8.93
C SER A 380 8.78 -10.22 9.97
N ILE A 381 9.49 -11.28 9.56
CA ILE A 381 10.19 -12.20 10.47
C ILE A 381 11.24 -11.44 11.30
N GLY A 382 12.01 -10.54 10.67
CA GLY A 382 12.95 -9.65 11.37
C GLY A 382 12.26 -8.70 12.35
N ASP A 383 11.09 -8.17 12.01
CA ASP A 383 10.29 -7.28 12.86
C ASP A 383 9.69 -8.01 14.07
N ALA A 384 9.21 -9.25 13.88
CA ALA A 384 8.79 -10.13 14.96
C ALA A 384 9.96 -10.48 15.90
N TYR A 385 11.13 -10.84 15.36
CA TYR A 385 12.34 -11.03 16.15
C TYR A 385 12.76 -9.75 16.90
N LEU A 386 12.71 -8.58 16.27
CA LEU A 386 13.05 -7.29 16.88
C LEU A 386 12.11 -6.97 18.05
N SER A 387 10.82 -7.28 17.92
CA SER A 387 9.81 -7.09 18.96
C SER A 387 9.98 -8.08 20.12
N LEU A 388 10.37 -9.33 19.83
CA LEU A 388 10.83 -10.32 20.81
C LEU A 388 12.21 -10.00 21.41
N SER A 389 12.85 -8.89 21.04
CA SER A 389 14.22 -8.51 21.45
C SER A 389 15.32 -9.52 21.06
N ARG A 390 15.05 -10.35 20.04
CA ARG A 390 15.94 -11.37 19.45
C ARG A 390 16.80 -10.74 18.36
N TYR A 391 17.67 -9.81 18.77
CA TYR A 391 18.33 -8.87 17.86
C TYR A 391 19.26 -9.52 16.84
N ASP A 392 19.93 -10.62 17.19
CA ASP A 392 20.87 -11.29 16.27
C ASP A 392 20.11 -12.04 15.16
N GLU A 393 18.99 -12.70 15.49
CA GLU A 393 18.09 -13.31 14.49
C GLU A 393 17.39 -12.26 13.63
N ALA A 394 16.99 -11.12 14.20
CA ALA A 394 16.44 -9.99 13.45
C ALA A 394 17.44 -9.43 12.43
N VAL A 395 18.70 -9.22 12.83
CA VAL A 395 19.78 -8.82 11.89
C VAL A 395 19.98 -9.86 10.79
N PHE A 396 19.93 -11.15 11.10
CA PHE A 396 20.05 -12.21 10.09
C PHE A 396 18.89 -12.19 9.08
N ALA A 397 17.65 -12.07 9.55
CA ALA A 397 16.46 -11.99 8.71
C ALA A 397 16.50 -10.75 7.78
N TYR A 398 16.81 -9.57 8.32
CA TYR A 398 16.99 -8.36 7.52
C TYR A 398 18.15 -8.48 6.52
N GLN A 399 19.25 -9.18 6.85
CA GLN A 399 20.36 -9.43 5.90
C GLN A 399 19.97 -10.39 4.77
N LYS A 400 19.12 -11.39 5.05
CA LYS A 400 18.53 -12.29 4.03
C LYS A 400 17.65 -11.48 3.06
N ALA A 401 16.71 -10.70 3.58
CA ALA A 401 15.87 -9.79 2.80
C ALA A 401 16.69 -8.80 1.95
N LEU A 402 17.70 -8.15 2.55
CA LEU A 402 18.60 -7.20 1.88
C LEU A 402 19.32 -7.85 0.68
N THR A 403 19.75 -9.09 0.83
CA THR A 403 20.48 -9.84 -0.21
C THR A 403 19.53 -10.23 -1.34
N ALA A 404 18.32 -10.69 -1.03
CA ALA A 404 17.30 -11.01 -2.01
C ALA A 404 16.87 -9.78 -2.82
N PHE A 405 16.48 -8.67 -2.17
CA PHE A 405 16.08 -7.44 -2.88
C PHE A 405 17.19 -6.82 -3.73
N LYS A 406 18.46 -6.89 -3.30
CA LYS A 406 19.60 -6.48 -4.14
C LYS A 406 19.70 -7.29 -5.43
N THR A 407 19.42 -8.59 -5.37
CA THR A 407 19.48 -9.51 -6.51
C THR A 407 18.28 -9.37 -7.44
N THR A 408 17.06 -9.19 -6.90
CA THR A 408 15.81 -9.18 -7.68
C THR A 408 15.40 -7.79 -8.16
N LYS A 409 15.58 -6.74 -7.34
CA LYS A 409 15.13 -5.37 -7.65
C LYS A 409 16.26 -4.37 -7.91
N GLY A 410 17.52 -4.76 -7.67
CA GLY A 410 18.71 -3.94 -7.93
C GLY A 410 18.99 -2.88 -6.85
N GLU A 411 20.25 -2.43 -6.75
CA GLU A 411 20.78 -1.76 -5.55
C GLU A 411 20.13 -0.42 -5.14
N ASN A 412 19.36 0.23 -6.03
CA ASN A 412 18.70 1.52 -5.79
C ASN A 412 17.16 1.41 -5.71
N HIS A 413 16.63 0.23 -5.40
CA HIS A 413 15.20 0.05 -5.17
C HIS A 413 14.78 0.51 -3.75
N PRO A 414 13.66 1.22 -3.55
CA PRO A 414 13.28 1.74 -2.21
C PRO A 414 13.08 0.65 -1.14
N ALA A 415 12.69 -0.56 -1.52
CA ALA A 415 12.67 -1.75 -0.64
C ALA A 415 14.03 -2.07 0.03
N ILE A 416 15.17 -1.70 -0.57
CA ILE A 416 16.49 -1.78 0.08
C ILE A 416 16.64 -0.67 1.12
N GLY A 417 16.09 0.52 0.83
CA GLY A 417 15.95 1.62 1.77
C GLY A 417 15.13 1.24 3.01
N SER A 418 14.00 0.56 2.85
CA SER A 418 13.17 0.14 4.00
C SER A 418 13.85 -0.95 4.85
N VAL A 419 14.62 -1.87 4.24
CA VAL A 419 15.48 -2.78 5.02
C VAL A 419 16.59 -2.03 5.78
N PHE A 420 17.18 -0.98 5.18
CA PHE A 420 18.10 -0.10 5.91
C PHE A 420 17.42 0.70 7.03
N VAL A 421 16.16 1.12 6.87
CA VAL A 421 15.34 1.73 7.94
C VAL A 421 15.15 0.74 9.09
N ARG A 422 14.74 -0.50 8.82
CA ARG A 422 14.55 -1.55 9.85
C ARG A 422 15.83 -1.87 10.60
N LEU A 423 16.95 -2.02 9.88
CA LEU A 423 18.28 -2.14 10.49
C LEU A 423 18.66 -0.91 11.33
N ALA A 424 18.35 0.30 10.87
CA ALA A 424 18.61 1.52 11.62
C ALA A 424 17.81 1.59 12.94
N ASP A 425 16.54 1.20 12.96
CA ASP A 425 15.77 1.16 14.21
C ASP A 425 16.29 0.07 15.16
N LEU A 426 16.63 -1.12 14.66
CA LEU A 426 17.28 -2.17 15.47
C LEU A 426 18.58 -1.67 16.12
N TYR A 427 19.45 -1.02 15.35
CA TYR A 427 20.69 -0.45 15.89
C TYR A 427 20.43 0.73 16.85
N ASN A 428 19.36 1.49 16.67
CA ASN A 428 18.93 2.53 17.60
C ASN A 428 18.43 1.95 18.92
N ARG A 429 17.49 1.00 18.90
CA ARG A 429 16.96 0.30 20.09
C ARG A 429 18.06 -0.40 20.90
N THR A 430 19.10 -0.90 20.24
CA THR A 430 20.29 -1.52 20.89
C THR A 430 21.39 -0.52 21.29
N GLY A 431 21.15 0.79 21.20
CA GLY A 431 22.07 1.86 21.62
C GLY A 431 23.28 2.08 20.70
N LYS A 432 23.34 1.38 19.56
CA LYS A 432 24.40 1.45 18.54
C LYS A 432 24.11 2.61 17.57
N LEU A 433 24.09 3.83 18.11
CA LEU A 433 23.63 5.04 17.40
C LEU A 433 24.46 5.38 16.15
N ARG A 434 25.74 5.02 16.11
CA ARG A 434 26.61 5.25 14.94
C ARG A 434 26.21 4.35 13.77
N GLU A 435 26.02 3.08 14.07
CA GLU A 435 25.56 2.05 13.13
C GLU A 435 24.17 2.44 12.61
N SER A 436 23.25 2.79 13.51
CA SER A 436 21.91 3.29 13.17
C SER A 436 21.96 4.47 12.19
N LYS A 437 22.71 5.53 12.53
CA LYS A 437 22.85 6.71 11.66
C LYS A 437 23.48 6.36 10.30
N SER A 438 24.45 5.44 10.26
CA SER A 438 25.02 4.96 9.00
C SER A 438 23.99 4.26 8.11
N TYR A 439 23.06 3.48 8.70
CA TYR A 439 21.95 2.88 7.97
C TYR A 439 20.89 3.90 7.53
N CYS A 440 20.55 4.91 8.35
CA CYS A 440 19.74 6.05 7.92
C CYS A 440 20.39 6.77 6.70
N GLU A 441 21.69 7.02 6.74
CA GLU A 441 22.44 7.64 5.64
C GLU A 441 22.51 6.74 4.39
N ASN A 442 22.41 5.41 4.52
CA ASN A 442 22.28 4.49 3.39
C ASN A 442 20.87 4.57 2.77
N ALA A 443 19.81 4.56 3.59
CA ALA A 443 18.43 4.70 3.13
C ALA A 443 18.19 6.03 2.40
N LEU A 444 18.64 7.15 2.99
CA LEU A 444 18.54 8.48 2.37
C LEU A 444 19.26 8.57 1.02
N ARG A 445 20.37 7.86 0.82
CA ARG A 445 21.07 7.82 -0.48
C ARG A 445 20.26 7.14 -1.58
N ILE A 446 19.34 6.24 -1.24
CA ILE A 446 18.37 5.66 -2.17
C ILE A 446 17.21 6.64 -2.39
N TYR A 447 16.62 7.16 -1.31
CA TYR A 447 15.47 8.07 -1.38
C TYR A 447 15.77 9.43 -2.06
N GLU A 448 17.03 9.90 -2.06
CA GLU A 448 17.44 11.09 -2.83
C GLU A 448 17.67 10.81 -4.33
N LYS A 449 17.73 9.53 -4.76
CA LYS A 449 17.94 9.11 -6.15
C LYS A 449 17.16 7.82 -6.48
N PRO A 450 15.82 7.86 -6.44
CA PRO A 450 15.01 6.70 -6.74
C PRO A 450 15.18 6.23 -8.19
N THR A 451 14.92 4.95 -8.41
CA THR A 451 14.87 4.35 -9.75
C THR A 451 13.64 4.88 -10.51
N LEU A 452 13.70 4.93 -11.84
CA LEU A 452 12.59 5.40 -12.68
C LEU A 452 11.36 4.47 -12.51
N GLY A 453 10.16 5.05 -12.41
CA GLY A 453 8.91 4.30 -12.23
C GLY A 453 8.46 4.13 -10.77
N ILE A 454 9.31 4.45 -9.79
CA ILE A 454 8.94 4.44 -8.37
C ILE A 454 7.93 5.57 -8.04
N PRO A 455 6.82 5.28 -7.33
CA PRO A 455 5.87 6.28 -6.86
C PRO A 455 6.53 7.28 -5.89
N PRO A 456 6.32 8.61 -6.05
CA PRO A 456 6.82 9.62 -5.10
C PRO A 456 6.37 9.36 -3.65
N GLU A 457 5.19 8.78 -3.45
CA GLU A 457 4.58 8.46 -2.16
C GLU A 457 5.37 7.39 -1.37
N GLU A 458 6.03 6.45 -2.05
CA GLU A 458 6.92 5.45 -1.43
C GLU A 458 8.19 6.12 -0.88
N ILE A 459 8.70 7.13 -1.61
CA ILE A 459 9.85 7.94 -1.19
C ILE A 459 9.49 8.86 -0.03
N ALA A 460 8.29 9.45 -0.05
CA ALA A 460 7.81 10.29 1.04
C ALA A 460 7.54 9.48 2.33
N SER A 461 7.06 8.24 2.21
CA SER A 461 6.94 7.28 3.31
C SER A 461 8.32 6.93 3.89
N GLY A 462 9.27 6.48 3.06
CA GLY A 462 10.62 6.15 3.53
C GLY A 462 11.38 7.31 4.17
N LEU A 463 11.17 8.55 3.69
CA LEU A 463 11.69 9.77 4.35
C LEU A 463 11.06 10.01 5.73
N THR A 464 9.77 9.66 5.90
CA THR A 464 9.03 9.76 7.16
C THR A 464 9.57 8.75 8.17
N ASP A 465 9.81 7.50 7.76
CA ASP A 465 10.37 6.47 8.65
C ASP A 465 11.78 6.80 9.13
N VAL A 466 12.67 7.26 8.22
CA VAL A 466 14.01 7.73 8.62
C VAL A 466 13.92 8.90 9.59
N SER A 467 12.91 9.77 9.46
CA SER A 467 12.70 10.88 10.39
C SER A 467 12.33 10.41 11.80
N ALA A 468 11.49 9.38 11.95
CA ALA A 468 11.10 8.81 13.24
C ALA A 468 12.28 8.13 13.96
N ILE A 469 13.27 7.65 13.21
CA ILE A 469 14.53 7.13 13.76
C ILE A 469 15.40 8.30 14.27
N TYR A 470 15.56 9.39 13.49
CA TYR A 470 16.26 10.59 13.96
C TYR A 470 15.57 11.27 15.15
N GLU A 471 14.23 11.31 15.20
CA GLU A 471 13.43 11.73 16.35
C GLU A 471 13.83 10.94 17.60
N SER A 472 13.88 9.61 17.50
CA SER A 472 14.24 8.74 18.62
C SER A 472 15.73 8.82 19.03
N MET A 473 16.61 9.30 18.16
CA MET A 473 17.99 9.70 18.50
C MET A 473 18.07 11.11 19.13
N ASN A 474 16.94 11.82 19.27
CA ASN A 474 16.84 13.23 19.67
C ASN A 474 17.57 14.19 18.70
N ASP A 475 17.73 13.82 17.43
CA ASP A 475 18.20 14.68 16.33
C ASP A 475 16.98 15.32 15.63
N LEU A 476 16.16 16.02 16.44
CA LEU A 476 14.87 16.61 16.02
C LEU A 476 15.04 17.56 14.83
N ASP A 477 16.19 18.24 14.76
CA ASP A 477 16.59 19.11 13.67
C ASP A 477 16.63 18.36 12.32
N GLN A 478 17.15 17.13 12.27
CA GLN A 478 17.14 16.32 11.05
C GLN A 478 15.77 15.69 10.79
N ALA A 479 15.08 15.23 11.83
CA ALA A 479 13.72 14.68 11.69
C ALA A 479 12.75 15.69 11.05
N ILE A 480 12.71 16.95 11.54
CA ILE A 480 11.91 18.03 10.94
C ILE A 480 12.30 18.26 9.46
N LYS A 481 13.61 18.27 9.13
CA LYS A 481 14.06 18.47 7.73
C LYS A 481 13.62 17.34 6.79
N LEU A 482 13.56 16.10 7.29
CA LEU A 482 13.10 14.94 6.52
C LEU A 482 11.58 14.96 6.35
N LEU A 483 10.82 15.27 7.41
CA LEU A 483 9.37 15.46 7.31
C LEU A 483 9.01 16.62 6.37
N GLN A 484 9.79 17.71 6.34
CA GLN A 484 9.60 18.79 5.37
C GLN A 484 9.87 18.35 3.91
N LYS A 485 10.80 17.41 3.68
CA LYS A 485 10.97 16.79 2.34
C LYS A 485 9.75 15.92 1.99
N ALA A 486 9.29 15.07 2.92
CA ALA A 486 8.13 14.20 2.72
C ALA A 486 6.84 15.01 2.45
N LEU A 487 6.57 16.05 3.26
CA LEU A 487 5.47 16.99 3.03
C LEU A 487 5.51 17.62 1.66
N LYS A 488 6.69 18.04 1.18
CA LYS A 488 6.77 18.65 -0.15
C LYS A 488 6.30 17.67 -1.23
N ILE A 489 6.71 16.41 -1.15
CA ILE A 489 6.28 15.37 -2.10
C ILE A 489 4.78 15.13 -1.97
N TYR A 490 4.25 14.88 -0.76
CA TYR A 490 2.83 14.62 -0.57
C TYR A 490 1.93 15.80 -0.98
N ASN A 491 2.37 17.05 -0.89
CA ASN A 491 1.60 18.21 -1.37
C ASN A 491 1.51 18.28 -2.91
N ASP A 492 2.42 17.65 -3.64
CA ASP A 492 2.34 17.50 -5.10
C ASP A 492 1.41 16.32 -5.50
N CYS A 493 0.92 15.52 -4.54
CA CYS A 493 0.10 14.32 -4.73
C CYS A 493 -1.36 14.51 -4.24
N PRO A 494 -2.40 14.22 -5.06
CA PRO A 494 -3.79 14.30 -4.62
C PRO A 494 -4.15 13.21 -3.58
N GLY A 495 -5.24 13.41 -2.84
CA GLY A 495 -5.75 12.45 -1.84
C GLY A 495 -5.01 12.42 -0.49
N GLN A 496 -3.71 12.72 -0.46
CA GLN A 496 -2.82 12.53 0.70
C GLN A 496 -3.02 13.50 1.90
N GLN A 497 -4.19 14.13 2.04
CA GLN A 497 -4.43 15.18 3.03
C GLN A 497 -4.41 14.69 4.49
N SER A 498 -4.81 13.44 4.75
CA SER A 498 -4.72 12.83 6.09
C SER A 498 -3.26 12.55 6.48
N THR A 499 -2.48 11.98 5.56
CA THR A 499 -1.02 11.78 5.67
C THR A 499 -0.27 13.09 5.95
N ILE A 500 -0.59 14.15 5.19
CA ILE A 500 -0.03 15.49 5.36
C ILE A 500 -0.33 16.04 6.76
N ALA A 501 -1.56 15.88 7.26
CA ALA A 501 -1.93 16.31 8.60
C ALA A 501 -1.20 15.52 9.70
N GLY A 502 -1.01 14.21 9.51
CA GLY A 502 -0.19 13.36 10.39
C GLY A 502 1.24 13.89 10.54
N ILE A 503 1.88 14.23 9.42
CA ILE A 503 3.24 14.75 9.39
C ILE A 503 3.33 16.18 9.95
N GLU A 504 2.37 17.05 9.64
CA GLU A 504 2.30 18.39 10.24
C GLU A 504 2.14 18.33 11.77
N ALA A 505 1.36 17.38 12.29
CA ALA A 505 1.25 17.15 13.74
C ALA A 505 2.57 16.65 14.36
N GLN A 506 3.31 15.74 13.68
CA GLN A 506 4.64 15.31 14.13
C GLN A 506 5.64 16.47 14.18
N ILE A 507 5.66 17.33 13.15
CA ILE A 507 6.47 18.57 13.14
C ILE A 507 6.04 19.49 14.29
N GLY A 508 4.74 19.61 14.56
CA GLY A 508 4.19 20.37 15.69
C GLY A 508 4.71 19.90 17.04
N VAL A 509 4.76 18.59 17.28
CA VAL A 509 5.35 18.00 18.50
C VAL A 509 6.84 18.32 18.60
N MET A 510 7.61 18.14 17.52
CA MET A 510 9.05 18.38 17.56
C MET A 510 9.40 19.86 17.75
N TYR A 511 8.63 20.80 17.19
CA TYR A 511 8.78 22.22 17.51
C TYR A 511 8.44 22.53 18.97
N TYR A 512 7.43 21.87 19.57
CA TYR A 512 7.14 22.01 21.00
C TYR A 512 8.32 21.54 21.86
N MET A 513 8.92 20.39 21.53
CA MET A 513 10.10 19.85 22.21
C MET A 513 11.34 20.75 22.09
N LEU A 514 11.46 21.52 21.01
CA LEU A 514 12.52 22.52 20.81
C LEU A 514 12.22 23.87 21.50
N GLY A 515 11.03 24.07 22.07
CA GLY A 515 10.57 25.34 22.65
C GLY A 515 10.05 26.37 21.63
N ASN A 516 9.92 25.98 20.36
CA ASN A 516 9.42 26.80 19.26
C ASN A 516 7.88 26.75 19.23
N TYR A 517 7.25 27.29 20.28
CA TYR A 517 5.81 27.12 20.51
C TYR A 517 4.91 27.79 19.46
N SER A 518 5.40 28.85 18.78
CA SER A 518 4.67 29.49 17.67
C SER A 518 4.64 28.60 16.43
N GLU A 519 5.79 28.06 16.04
CA GLU A 519 5.94 27.11 14.95
C GLU A 519 5.19 25.79 15.24
N SER A 520 5.16 25.37 16.51
CA SER A 520 4.35 24.25 16.99
C SER A 520 2.85 24.51 16.80
N TYR A 521 2.33 25.64 17.29
CA TYR A 521 0.94 26.07 17.09
C TYR A 521 0.57 26.07 15.59
N ASN A 522 1.37 26.73 14.75
CA ASN A 522 1.10 26.86 13.31
C ASN A 522 1.04 25.50 12.60
N SER A 523 1.88 24.54 13.04
CA SER A 523 1.91 23.19 12.48
C SER A 523 0.66 22.39 12.88
N PHE A 524 0.23 22.48 14.14
CA PHE A 524 -1.03 21.86 14.58
C PHE A 524 -2.27 22.51 13.95
N GLU A 525 -2.30 23.84 13.80
CA GLU A 525 -3.38 24.56 13.11
C GLU A 525 -3.55 24.06 11.66
N GLY A 526 -2.43 23.86 10.95
CA GLY A 526 -2.40 23.24 9.62
C GLY A 526 -2.98 21.82 9.60
N ALA A 527 -2.55 20.97 10.52
CA ALA A 527 -3.01 19.59 10.63
C ALA A 527 -4.51 19.50 10.96
N ILE A 528 -4.96 20.23 11.99
CA ILE A 528 -6.36 20.26 12.44
C ILE A 528 -7.27 20.82 11.37
N SER A 529 -6.82 21.81 10.58
CA SER A 529 -7.57 22.34 9.44
C SER A 529 -7.81 21.28 8.36
N LYS A 530 -6.80 20.45 8.06
CA LYS A 530 -6.92 19.33 7.09
C LYS A 530 -7.79 18.20 7.63
N LEU A 531 -7.61 17.78 8.89
CA LEU A 531 -8.44 16.74 9.52
C LEU A 531 -9.92 17.16 9.60
N ARG A 532 -10.20 18.45 9.85
CA ARG A 532 -11.57 19.01 9.79
C ARG A 532 -12.15 19.02 8.37
N ALA A 533 -11.33 19.09 7.32
CA ALA A 533 -11.77 19.00 5.93
C ALA A 533 -12.00 17.55 5.48
N CYS A 534 -11.13 16.62 5.87
CA CYS A 534 -11.17 15.19 5.50
C CYS A 534 -12.20 14.35 6.27
N GLY A 535 -13.19 14.96 6.92
CA GLY A 535 -14.23 14.23 7.68
C GLY A 535 -13.77 13.59 8.99
N HIS A 536 -12.46 13.40 9.25
CA HIS A 536 -11.85 12.78 10.44
C HIS A 536 -12.02 13.56 11.77
N ARG A 537 -13.17 14.19 11.99
CA ARG A 537 -13.51 14.98 13.20
C ARG A 537 -13.81 14.13 14.44
N LYS A 538 -13.75 12.81 14.31
CA LYS A 538 -14.11 11.79 15.30
C LYS A 538 -13.07 10.67 15.35
N SER A 539 -11.78 11.01 15.32
CA SER A 539 -10.72 10.04 15.55
C SER A 539 -9.99 10.35 16.85
N ALA A 540 -9.51 9.31 17.54
CA ALA A 540 -8.65 9.45 18.70
C ALA A 540 -7.41 10.32 18.37
N PHE A 541 -6.85 10.16 17.17
CA PHE A 541 -5.75 10.99 16.67
C PHE A 541 -6.13 12.48 16.60
N PHE A 542 -7.31 12.83 16.08
CA PHE A 542 -7.76 14.22 16.02
C PHE A 542 -7.96 14.84 17.41
N GLY A 543 -8.51 14.08 18.37
CA GLY A 543 -8.58 14.48 19.78
C GLY A 543 -7.21 14.69 20.43
N VAL A 544 -6.24 13.81 20.15
CA VAL A 544 -4.84 13.99 20.60
C VAL A 544 -4.19 15.21 19.95
N ALA A 545 -4.41 15.47 18.66
CA ALA A 545 -3.86 16.63 17.97
C ALA A 545 -4.39 17.96 18.55
N LEU A 546 -5.70 18.04 18.83
CA LEU A 546 -6.32 19.19 19.52
C LEU A 546 -5.72 19.41 20.92
N ASN A 547 -5.45 18.34 21.67
CA ASN A 547 -4.78 18.42 22.98
C ASN A 547 -3.34 18.96 22.86
N GLN A 548 -2.57 18.54 21.86
CA GLN A 548 -1.21 19.08 21.65
C GLN A 548 -1.23 20.55 21.18
N MET A 549 -2.22 20.94 20.35
CA MET A 549 -2.43 22.35 19.99
C MET A 549 -2.79 23.19 21.22
N GLY A 550 -3.66 22.69 22.10
CA GLY A 550 -4.00 23.34 23.36
C GLY A 550 -2.78 23.56 24.27
N LEU A 551 -1.86 22.58 24.34
CA LEU A 551 -0.59 22.74 25.06
C LEU A 551 0.30 23.82 24.44
N ALA A 552 0.39 23.90 23.11
CA ALA A 552 1.09 25.00 22.43
C ALA A 552 0.44 26.37 22.74
N CYS A 553 -0.90 26.46 22.72
CA CYS A 553 -1.64 27.66 23.13
C CYS A 553 -1.33 28.10 24.57
N VAL A 554 -1.19 27.15 25.52
CA VAL A 554 -0.79 27.48 26.92
C VAL A 554 0.59 28.14 26.96
N GLN A 555 1.58 27.60 26.24
CA GLN A 555 2.93 28.18 26.19
C GLN A 555 2.98 29.53 25.46
N CYS A 556 2.11 29.71 24.46
CA CYS A 556 1.88 30.99 23.77
C CYS A 556 1.01 31.99 24.57
N TYR A 557 0.62 31.67 25.81
CA TYR A 557 -0.29 32.46 26.66
C TYR A 557 -1.71 32.68 26.08
N ALA A 558 -2.11 31.92 25.06
CA ALA A 558 -3.44 31.92 24.45
C ALA A 558 -4.45 31.09 25.30
N ILE A 559 -4.54 31.40 26.60
CA ILE A 559 -5.23 30.58 27.61
C ILE A 559 -6.71 30.33 27.28
N HIS A 560 -7.43 31.32 26.72
CA HIS A 560 -8.84 31.14 26.36
C HIS A 560 -9.07 30.19 25.18
N GLU A 561 -8.13 30.14 24.24
CA GLU A 561 -8.18 29.22 23.09
C GLU A 561 -7.77 27.81 23.52
N ALA A 562 -6.75 27.69 24.39
CA ALA A 562 -6.38 26.42 24.99
C ALA A 562 -7.57 25.71 25.66
N VAL A 563 -8.39 26.44 26.44
CA VAL A 563 -9.62 25.89 27.05
C VAL A 563 -10.60 25.35 25.99
N GLN A 564 -10.76 26.04 24.86
CA GLN A 564 -11.67 25.59 23.78
C GLN A 564 -11.14 24.32 23.11
N LEU A 565 -9.86 24.30 22.76
CA LEU A 565 -9.19 23.15 22.15
C LEU A 565 -9.21 21.92 23.07
N PHE A 566 -9.02 22.11 24.38
CA PHE A 566 -9.07 21.02 25.35
C PHE A 566 -10.50 20.49 25.58
N GLU A 567 -11.54 21.33 25.61
CA GLU A 567 -12.93 20.85 25.71
C GLU A 567 -13.38 20.14 24.41
N GLU A 568 -12.92 20.57 23.22
CA GLU A 568 -13.13 19.85 21.95
C GLU A 568 -12.41 18.49 21.98
N ALA A 569 -11.12 18.46 22.34
CA ALA A 569 -10.32 17.25 22.49
C ALA A 569 -10.95 16.25 23.47
N LYS A 570 -11.44 16.73 24.62
CA LYS A 570 -12.13 15.94 25.64
C LYS A 570 -13.37 15.27 25.07
N SER A 571 -14.27 16.03 24.43
CA SER A 571 -15.53 15.49 23.89
C SER A 571 -15.28 14.38 22.86
N ILE A 572 -14.20 14.50 22.06
CA ILE A 572 -13.78 13.47 21.11
C ILE A 572 -13.20 12.25 21.84
N LEU A 573 -12.23 12.43 22.75
CA LEU A 573 -11.58 11.30 23.43
C LEU A 573 -12.50 10.57 24.42
N GLU A 574 -13.48 11.26 25.02
CA GLU A 574 -14.57 10.64 25.79
C GLU A 574 -15.47 9.77 24.91
N GLN A 575 -15.71 10.15 23.65
CA GLN A 575 -16.52 9.37 22.70
C GLN A 575 -15.73 8.17 22.12
N GLU A 576 -14.51 8.40 21.61
CA GLU A 576 -13.76 7.39 20.84
C GLU A 576 -12.94 6.44 21.73
N CYS A 577 -12.42 6.91 22.88
CA CYS A 577 -11.56 6.11 23.78
C CYS A 577 -12.20 5.85 25.15
N GLY A 578 -13.27 6.57 25.50
CA GLY A 578 -13.90 6.54 26.81
C GLY A 578 -13.21 7.45 27.85
N PRO A 579 -13.91 7.74 28.97
CA PRO A 579 -13.48 8.73 29.97
C PRO A 579 -12.26 8.31 30.80
N TYR A 580 -11.88 7.03 30.78
CA TYR A 580 -10.75 6.49 31.56
C TYR A 580 -9.50 6.19 30.74
N HIS A 581 -9.49 6.48 29.44
CA HIS A 581 -8.31 6.29 28.60
C HIS A 581 -7.21 7.31 28.95
N LEU A 582 -5.94 6.91 28.81
CA LEU A 582 -4.79 7.72 29.26
C LEU A 582 -4.76 9.11 28.63
N ASP A 583 -5.07 9.22 27.33
CA ASP A 583 -5.11 10.52 26.65
C ASP A 583 -6.28 11.40 27.12
N THR A 584 -7.46 10.80 27.41
CA THR A 584 -8.62 11.51 27.97
C THR A 584 -8.32 12.06 29.37
N LEU A 585 -7.68 11.26 30.23
CA LEU A 585 -7.20 11.67 31.55
C LEU A 585 -6.11 12.77 31.45
N GLY A 586 -5.30 12.73 30.38
CA GLY A 586 -4.36 13.79 30.02
C GLY A 586 -5.07 15.11 29.74
N VAL A 587 -6.13 15.11 28.92
CA VAL A 587 -6.94 16.31 28.64
C VAL A 587 -7.60 16.85 29.91
N TYR A 588 -8.16 16.01 30.79
CA TYR A 588 -8.70 16.47 32.08
C TYR A 588 -7.66 17.20 32.93
N SER A 589 -6.42 16.70 32.95
CA SER A 589 -5.30 17.30 33.69
C SER A 589 -4.93 18.67 33.10
N ASN A 590 -4.90 18.76 31.76
CA ASN A 590 -4.63 20.01 31.04
C ASN A 590 -5.75 21.05 31.22
N LEU A 591 -7.03 20.65 31.19
CA LEU A 591 -8.18 21.50 31.50
C LEU A 591 -8.09 22.06 32.92
N ALA A 592 -7.83 21.22 33.92
CA ALA A 592 -7.73 21.64 35.31
C ALA A 592 -6.64 22.70 35.52
N GLY A 593 -5.44 22.48 34.97
CA GLY A 593 -4.34 23.46 35.02
C GLY A 593 -4.65 24.76 34.27
N THR A 594 -5.33 24.67 33.13
CA THR A 594 -5.67 25.84 32.31
C THR A 594 -6.82 26.66 32.91
N TYR A 595 -7.76 26.03 33.62
CA TYR A 595 -8.78 26.73 34.40
C TYR A 595 -8.22 27.40 35.65
N ASP A 596 -7.27 26.79 36.35
CA ASP A 596 -6.53 27.44 37.45
C ASP A 596 -5.74 28.66 36.94
N ALA A 597 -5.01 28.53 35.84
CA ALA A 597 -4.35 29.66 35.17
C ALA A 597 -5.35 30.76 34.76
N SER A 598 -6.51 30.39 34.20
CA SER A 598 -7.59 31.34 33.85
C SER A 598 -8.18 32.05 35.06
N GLY A 599 -8.30 31.35 36.20
CA GLY A 599 -8.82 31.90 37.45
C GLY A 599 -7.86 32.90 38.12
N ARG A 600 -6.55 32.76 37.88
CA ARG A 600 -5.49 33.67 38.37
C ARG A 600 -5.27 34.91 37.49
N LEU A 601 -5.94 35.00 36.35
CA LEU A 601 -5.89 36.13 35.40
C LEU A 601 -7.11 37.08 35.52
N ARG A 602 -7.86 36.97 36.63
CA ARG A 602 -9.02 37.82 36.97
C ARG A 602 -8.84 38.46 38.35
#